data_AF-A0A3C0GC55-F1
#
_entry.id   AF-A0A3C0GC55-F1
#
_cell.length_a   1.000
_cell.length_b   1.000
_cell.length_c   1.000
_cell.angle_alpha   90.00
_cell.angle_beta   90.00
_cell.angle_gamma   90.00
#
_symmetry.space_group_name_H-M   'P 1'
#
loop_
_entity.id
_entity.type
_entity.pdbx_description
1 polymer ?
#
loop_
_entity_poly.entity_id
_entity_poly.type
_entity_poly.pdbx_seq_one_letter_code
_entity_poly.pdbx_strand_id
1 'polypeptide(L)'
;KEIKEALEAAVHRQLMSDVPYGVLLSGGLDSSVTSAIAKKYAQKRIESGDTADAWYPQLHSFSMGLEGSPDLAAAQKVADHIGTVHHEIKFTIQEGLDAIKDVVYNLETYDITTIRASTPMYLMARVIKSMGIKMVLSGEGADELFGGYLYFHKAP
;
A
#
# COMPACT_ATOMS: atom_id res chain seq x y z
N LYS A 1 10.13 -21.14 6.73
CA LYS A 1 10.25 -21.36 5.26
C LYS A 1 8.87 -21.29 4.61
N GLU A 2 7.91 -22.08 5.09
CA GLU A 2 6.54 -22.12 4.59
C GLU A 2 5.79 -20.77 4.62
N ILE A 3 5.86 -20.00 5.71
CA ILE A 3 5.19 -18.67 5.78
C ILE A 3 5.68 -17.73 4.68
N LYS A 4 7.00 -17.68 4.47
CA LYS A 4 7.59 -16.85 3.41
C LYS A 4 7.08 -17.28 2.04
N GLU A 5 7.10 -18.59 1.76
CA GLU A 5 6.64 -19.15 0.48
C GLU A 5 5.16 -18.88 0.25
N ALA A 6 4.33 -19.03 1.28
CA ALA A 6 2.90 -18.74 1.23
C ALA A 6 2.62 -17.25 0.97
N LEU A 7 3.32 -16.35 1.65
CA LEU A 7 3.19 -14.91 1.44
C LEU A 7 3.67 -14.50 0.05
N GLU A 8 4.82 -15.02 -0.39
CA GLU A 8 5.32 -14.78 -1.75
C GLU A 8 4.33 -15.27 -2.81
N ALA A 9 3.76 -16.47 -2.65
CA ALA A 9 2.75 -17.01 -3.55
C ALA A 9 1.44 -16.19 -3.53
N ALA A 10 1.03 -15.69 -2.36
CA ALA A 10 -0.17 -14.87 -2.23
C ALA A 10 -0.02 -13.53 -2.96
N VAL A 11 1.11 -12.84 -2.78
CA VAL A 11 1.40 -11.57 -3.47
C VAL A 11 1.54 -11.81 -4.97
N HIS A 12 2.31 -12.82 -5.39
CA HIS A 12 2.50 -13.16 -6.81
C HIS A 12 1.16 -13.38 -7.52
N ARG A 13 0.25 -14.15 -6.92
CA ARG A 13 -1.09 -14.38 -7.46
C ARG A 13 -1.90 -13.08 -7.61
N GLN A 14 -1.75 -12.13 -6.69
CA GLN A 14 -2.49 -10.87 -6.71
C GLN A 14 -1.95 -9.86 -7.75
N LEU A 15 -0.78 -10.12 -8.34
CA LEU A 15 -0.19 -9.28 -9.41
C LEU A 15 -0.79 -9.56 -10.80
N MET A 16 -1.69 -10.54 -10.94
CA MET A 16 -2.41 -10.80 -12.18
C MET A 16 -3.21 -9.55 -12.59
N SER A 17 -2.83 -8.91 -13.69
CA SER A 17 -3.42 -7.64 -14.11
C SER A 17 -3.07 -7.29 -15.57
N ASP A 18 -4.09 -6.90 -16.33
CA ASP A 18 -3.94 -6.30 -17.67
C ASP A 18 -3.93 -4.76 -17.63
N VAL A 19 -3.82 -4.14 -16.44
CA VAL A 19 -3.83 -2.69 -16.25
C VAL A 19 -2.69 -2.23 -15.33
N PRO A 20 -2.27 -0.95 -15.40
CA PRO A 20 -1.27 -0.41 -14.48
C PRO A 20 -1.70 -0.56 -13.02
N TYR A 21 -0.79 -1.09 -12.20
CA TYR A 21 -0.96 -1.28 -10.76
C TYR A 21 0.23 -0.70 -9.98
N GLY A 22 0.06 -0.58 -8.67
CA GLY A 22 1.11 -0.14 -7.75
C GLY A 22 1.01 -0.78 -6.37
N VAL A 23 1.75 -0.21 -5.41
CA VAL A 23 1.71 -0.63 -4.00
C VAL A 23 1.56 0.57 -3.08
N LEU A 24 0.84 0.39 -1.98
CA LEU A 24 0.83 1.34 -0.87
C LEU A 24 2.03 1.05 0.03
N LEU A 25 2.82 2.07 0.33
CA LEU A 25 4.07 1.96 1.08
C LEU A 25 4.11 3.01 2.18
N SER A 26 3.89 2.59 3.43
CA SER A 26 3.93 3.47 4.61
C SER A 26 5.31 3.53 5.28
N GLY A 27 6.24 2.64 4.89
CA GLY A 27 7.51 2.43 5.58
C GLY A 27 7.41 1.51 6.81
N GLY A 28 6.20 1.10 7.21
CA GLY A 28 5.96 0.01 8.16
C GLY A 28 6.36 -1.35 7.59
N LEU A 29 6.52 -2.35 8.46
CA LEU A 29 7.01 -3.67 8.08
C LEU A 29 6.13 -4.33 7.02
N ASP A 30 4.81 -4.30 7.19
CA ASP A 30 3.87 -5.10 6.37
C ASP A 30 3.81 -4.58 4.94
N SER A 31 3.64 -3.27 4.78
CA SER A 31 3.65 -2.61 3.48
C SER A 31 5.01 -2.74 2.78
N SER A 32 6.11 -2.71 3.54
CA SER A 32 7.47 -2.88 3.02
C SER A 32 7.72 -4.28 2.49
N VAL A 33 7.33 -5.32 3.24
CA VAL A 33 7.48 -6.72 2.81
C VAL A 33 6.63 -7.00 1.58
N THR A 34 5.36 -6.59 1.58
CA THR A 34 4.46 -6.75 0.43
C THR A 34 5.00 -6.02 -0.81
N SER A 35 5.52 -4.80 -0.65
CA SER A 35 6.12 -4.03 -1.74
C SER A 35 7.40 -4.66 -2.30
N ALA A 36 8.27 -5.19 -1.43
CA ALA A 36 9.49 -5.87 -1.84
C ALA A 36 9.18 -7.17 -2.62
N ILE A 37 8.20 -7.95 -2.17
CA ILE A 37 7.75 -9.15 -2.86
C ILE A 37 7.09 -8.78 -4.20
N ALA A 38 6.23 -7.75 -4.22
CA ALA A 38 5.64 -7.26 -5.47
C ALA A 38 6.73 -6.87 -6.48
N LYS A 39 7.76 -6.13 -6.03
CA LYS A 39 8.89 -5.73 -6.88
C LYS A 39 9.65 -6.92 -7.46
N LYS A 40 9.84 -7.98 -6.68
CA LYS A 40 10.53 -9.22 -7.11
C LYS A 40 9.84 -9.86 -8.32
N TYR A 41 8.52 -9.80 -8.39
CA TYR A 41 7.73 -10.47 -9.44
C TYR A 41 7.20 -9.53 -10.52
N ALA A 42 7.18 -8.21 -10.29
CA ALA A 42 6.57 -7.22 -11.19
C ALA A 42 7.13 -7.19 -12.61
N GLN A 43 8.35 -7.67 -12.84
CA GLN A 43 8.97 -7.68 -14.18
C GLN A 43 8.33 -8.69 -15.13
N LYS A 44 7.67 -9.72 -14.60
CA LYS A 44 7.14 -10.83 -15.40
C LYS A 44 5.62 -10.85 -15.38
N ARG A 45 5.05 -11.35 -16.48
CA ARG A 45 3.60 -11.46 -16.65
C ARG A 45 3.08 -12.75 -16.03
N ILE A 46 2.26 -12.61 -14.99
CA ILE A 46 1.71 -13.75 -14.23
C ILE A 46 0.89 -14.69 -15.12
N GLU A 47 0.06 -14.15 -16.02
CA GLU A 47 -0.81 -14.93 -16.91
C GLU A 47 -0.02 -15.79 -17.92
N SER A 48 1.27 -15.47 -18.13
CA SER A 48 2.18 -16.24 -18.99
C SER A 48 2.96 -17.33 -18.23
N GLY A 49 2.70 -17.51 -16.93
CA GLY A 49 3.55 -18.33 -16.07
C GLY A 49 4.96 -17.75 -15.92
N ASP A 50 5.06 -16.43 -15.83
CA ASP A 50 6.31 -15.66 -15.72
C ASP A 50 7.30 -15.82 -16.90
N THR A 51 6.82 -16.27 -18.06
CA THR A 51 7.66 -16.49 -19.25
C THR A 51 7.82 -15.24 -20.13
N ALA A 52 6.84 -14.31 -20.08
CA ALA A 52 6.87 -13.05 -20.80
C ALA A 52 7.10 -11.86 -19.86
N ASP A 53 7.61 -10.75 -20.40
CA ASP A 53 7.74 -9.50 -19.64
C ASP A 53 6.36 -8.87 -19.40
N ALA A 54 6.21 -8.21 -18.25
CA ALA A 54 4.98 -7.52 -17.90
C ALA A 54 4.74 -6.31 -18.83
N TRP A 55 3.47 -6.03 -19.14
CA TRP A 55 3.08 -4.81 -19.86
C TRP A 55 3.44 -3.52 -19.11
N TYR A 56 3.54 -3.62 -17.79
CA TYR A 56 3.85 -2.51 -16.90
C TYR A 56 4.87 -2.96 -15.84
N PRO A 57 6.15 -3.12 -16.21
CA PRO A 57 7.16 -3.76 -15.35
C PRO A 57 7.73 -2.84 -14.27
N GLN A 58 7.54 -1.52 -14.42
CA GLN A 58 8.00 -0.54 -13.45
C GLN A 58 7.00 -0.43 -12.31
N LEU A 59 7.39 -0.91 -11.13
CA LEU A 59 6.54 -0.81 -9.95
C LEU A 59 6.56 0.62 -9.39
N HIS A 60 5.37 1.18 -9.23
CA HIS A 60 5.13 2.45 -8.55
C HIS A 60 4.66 2.22 -7.12
N SER A 61 5.23 2.97 -6.17
CA SER A 61 4.85 2.93 -4.76
C SER A 61 4.31 4.28 -4.32
N PHE A 62 3.31 4.26 -3.44
CA PHE A 62 2.60 5.46 -2.99
C PHE A 62 2.62 5.54 -1.48
N SER A 63 3.04 6.69 -0.96
CA SER A 63 2.96 7.04 0.45
C SER A 63 2.15 8.31 0.61
N MET A 64 1.54 8.50 1.78
CA MET A 64 0.90 9.77 2.08
C MET A 64 1.05 10.18 3.54
N GLY A 65 1.30 11.47 3.75
CA GLY A 65 1.45 12.05 5.07
C GLY A 65 1.37 13.57 5.04
N LEU A 66 1.42 14.17 6.23
CA LEU A 66 1.68 15.59 6.37
C LEU A 66 3.15 15.89 6.02
N GLU A 67 3.44 17.15 5.68
CA GLU A 67 4.82 17.61 5.50
C GLU A 67 5.67 17.26 6.73
N GLY A 68 6.82 16.60 6.50
CA GLY A 68 7.72 16.16 7.56
C GLY A 68 7.28 14.93 8.36
N SER A 69 6.29 14.16 7.88
CA SER A 69 5.88 12.94 8.60
C SER A 69 7.01 11.90 8.65
N PRO A 70 7.14 11.15 9.78
CA PRO A 70 8.10 10.06 9.88
C PRO A 70 7.80 8.91 8.90
N ASP A 71 6.52 8.70 8.58
CA ASP A 71 6.09 7.66 7.64
C ASP A 71 6.59 7.94 6.22
N LEU A 72 6.54 9.21 5.77
CA LEU A 72 7.08 9.59 4.46
C LEU A 72 8.59 9.30 4.39
N ALA A 73 9.33 9.68 5.43
CA ALA A 73 10.77 9.41 5.50
C ALA A 73 11.09 7.91 5.56
N ALA A 74 10.26 7.11 6.23
CA ALA A 74 10.42 5.65 6.27
C ALA A 74 10.08 5.00 4.92
N ALA A 75 8.99 5.43 4.29
CA ALA A 75 8.56 4.97 2.96
C ALA A 75 9.63 5.25 1.90
N GLN A 76 10.23 6.46 1.91
CA GLN A 76 11.30 6.81 0.98
C GLN A 76 12.50 5.88 1.11
N LYS A 77 12.96 5.58 2.34
CA LYS A 77 14.08 4.64 2.57
C LYS A 77 13.81 3.26 1.99
N VAL A 78 12.58 2.76 2.15
CA VAL A 78 12.19 1.45 1.61
C VAL A 78 12.12 1.51 0.10
N ALA A 79 11.54 2.57 -0.46
CA ALA A 79 11.40 2.76 -1.89
C ALA A 79 12.76 2.82 -2.61
N ASP A 80 13.73 3.52 -2.01
CA ASP A 80 15.12 3.58 -2.49
C ASP A 80 15.78 2.20 -2.46
N HIS A 81 15.55 1.44 -1.37
CA HIS A 81 16.11 0.10 -1.20
C HIS A 81 15.58 -0.90 -2.25
N ILE A 82 14.27 -0.87 -2.54
CA ILE A 82 13.64 -1.80 -3.48
C ILE A 82 13.65 -1.31 -4.95
N GLY A 83 13.93 -0.03 -5.18
CA GLY A 83 13.98 0.56 -6.53
C GLY A 83 12.60 0.71 -7.18
N THR A 84 11.62 1.20 -6.43
CA THR A 84 10.30 1.62 -6.97
C THR A 84 10.34 3.06 -7.47
N VAL A 85 9.47 3.41 -8.42
CA VAL A 85 9.18 4.83 -8.68
C VAL A 85 8.25 5.30 -7.57
N HIS A 86 8.82 5.98 -6.57
CA HIS A 86 8.09 6.42 -5.39
C HIS A 86 7.34 7.73 -5.63
N HIS A 87 6.11 7.78 -5.16
CA HIS A 87 5.28 8.98 -5.15
C HIS A 87 4.95 9.32 -3.71
N GLU A 88 5.64 10.34 -3.21
CA GLU A 88 5.33 10.95 -1.93
C GLU A 88 4.18 11.94 -2.11
N ILE A 89 3.02 11.62 -1.54
CA ILE A 89 1.85 12.49 -1.59
C ILE A 89 1.75 13.24 -0.27
N LYS A 90 1.57 14.56 -0.36
CA LYS A 90 1.38 15.40 0.81
C LYS A 90 -0.03 15.94 0.79
N PHE A 91 -0.65 15.95 1.95
CA PHE A 91 -1.93 16.62 2.16
C PHE A 91 -1.81 17.60 3.32
N THR A 92 -2.67 18.60 3.32
CA THR A 92 -2.82 19.57 4.39
C THR A 92 -3.91 19.14 5.35
N ILE A 93 -3.85 19.65 6.58
CA ILE A 93 -4.92 19.43 7.56
C ILE A 93 -6.27 19.90 6.99
N GLN A 94 -6.30 21.02 6.27
CA GLN A 94 -7.52 21.56 5.68
C GLN A 94 -8.12 20.61 4.63
N GLU A 95 -7.30 20.06 3.72
CA GLU A 95 -7.77 19.06 2.75
C GLU A 95 -8.33 17.80 3.44
N GLY A 96 -7.71 17.39 4.56
CA GLY A 96 -8.21 16.32 5.40
C GLY A 96 -9.59 16.64 5.99
N LEU A 97 -9.76 17.83 6.58
CA LEU A 97 -11.02 18.29 7.16
C LEU A 97 -12.14 18.39 6.11
N ASP A 98 -11.82 18.96 4.94
CA ASP A 98 -12.76 19.15 3.85
C ASP A 98 -13.23 17.80 3.28
N ALA A 99 -12.39 16.77 3.33
CA ALA A 99 -12.72 15.43 2.84
C ALA A 99 -13.58 14.60 3.81
N ILE A 100 -13.69 14.97 5.09
CA ILE A 100 -14.36 14.11 6.12
C ILE A 100 -15.77 13.73 5.70
N LYS A 101 -16.56 14.67 5.16
CA LYS A 101 -17.94 14.40 4.77
C LYS A 101 -18.02 13.33 3.67
N ASP A 102 -17.17 13.43 2.67
CA ASP A 102 -17.12 12.48 1.56
C ASP A 102 -16.58 11.13 2.04
N VAL A 103 -15.59 11.13 2.94
CA VAL A 103 -15.04 9.91 3.55
C VAL A 103 -16.12 9.15 4.32
N VAL A 104 -16.86 9.82 5.20
CA VAL A 104 -17.98 9.21 5.94
C VAL A 104 -19.05 8.69 4.99
N TYR A 105 -19.37 9.44 3.93
CA TYR A 105 -20.32 9.00 2.92
C TYR A 105 -19.87 7.70 2.22
N ASN A 106 -18.59 7.59 1.83
CA ASN A 106 -18.08 6.42 1.12
C ASN A 106 -17.88 5.20 2.02
N LEU A 107 -17.58 5.40 3.31
CA LEU A 107 -17.37 4.31 4.26
C LEU A 107 -18.66 3.81 4.91
N GLU A 108 -19.71 4.65 4.90
CA GLU A 108 -21.00 4.36 5.53
C GLU A 108 -20.88 4.01 7.03
N THR A 109 -19.88 4.60 7.71
CA THR A 109 -19.58 4.36 9.13
C THR A 109 -19.31 5.65 9.87
N TYR A 110 -19.51 5.62 11.19
CA TYR A 110 -19.19 6.70 12.12
C TYR A 110 -18.05 6.32 13.09
N ASP A 111 -17.41 5.17 12.90
CA ASP A 111 -16.30 4.74 13.74
C ASP A 111 -15.11 5.70 13.61
N ILE A 112 -14.63 6.18 14.76
CA ILE A 112 -13.63 7.25 14.83
C ILE A 112 -12.28 6.79 14.27
N THR A 113 -11.87 5.57 14.61
CA THR A 113 -10.57 5.01 14.18
C THR A 113 -10.56 4.83 12.66
N THR A 114 -11.65 4.30 12.12
CA THR A 114 -11.84 4.06 10.70
C THR A 114 -11.82 5.38 9.92
N ILE A 115 -12.60 6.39 10.34
CA ILE A 115 -12.62 7.70 9.65
C ILE A 115 -11.23 8.36 9.66
N ARG A 116 -10.52 8.31 10.79
CA ARG A 116 -9.17 8.88 10.91
C ARG A 116 -8.16 8.23 9.96
N ALA A 117 -8.15 6.90 9.89
CA ALA A 117 -7.24 6.15 9.02
C ALA A 117 -7.63 6.27 7.54
N SER A 118 -8.93 6.28 7.24
CA SER A 118 -9.42 6.29 5.86
C SER A 118 -9.37 7.66 5.19
N THR A 119 -9.38 8.77 5.93
CA THR A 119 -9.29 10.12 5.34
C THR A 119 -8.05 10.29 4.45
N PRO A 120 -6.82 9.97 4.92
CA PRO A 120 -5.67 9.95 4.04
C PRO A 120 -5.81 8.86 2.97
N MET A 121 -6.23 7.63 3.26
CA MET A 121 -6.38 6.63 2.17
C MET A 121 -7.28 7.10 1.02
N TYR A 122 -8.37 7.80 1.34
CA TYR A 122 -9.29 8.39 0.37
C TYR A 122 -8.61 9.44 -0.52
N LEU A 123 -7.89 10.39 0.08
CA LEU A 123 -7.17 11.43 -0.66
C LEU A 123 -6.05 10.82 -1.53
N MET A 124 -5.34 9.82 -1.02
CA MET A 124 -4.30 9.10 -1.76
C MET A 124 -4.89 8.33 -2.95
N ALA A 125 -6.03 7.67 -2.77
CA ALA A 125 -6.72 6.95 -3.85
C ALA A 125 -7.11 7.88 -5.01
N ARG A 126 -7.51 9.13 -4.73
CA ARG A 126 -7.80 10.13 -5.77
C ARG A 126 -6.56 10.45 -6.60
N VAL A 127 -5.40 10.62 -5.96
CA VAL A 127 -4.12 10.88 -6.65
C VAL A 127 -3.70 9.67 -7.47
N ILE A 128 -3.70 8.46 -6.88
CA ILE A 128 -3.38 7.19 -7.58
C ILE A 128 -4.23 7.05 -8.85
N LYS A 129 -5.54 7.31 -8.73
CA LYS A 129 -6.45 7.23 -9.86
C LYS A 129 -6.14 8.26 -10.95
N SER A 130 -5.77 9.49 -10.57
CA SER A 130 -5.38 10.54 -11.52
C SER A 130 -4.13 10.20 -12.34
N MET A 131 -3.28 9.31 -11.82
CA MET A 131 -2.08 8.80 -12.49
C MET A 131 -2.34 7.59 -13.39
N GLY A 132 -3.61 7.17 -13.53
CA GLY A 132 -4.00 6.04 -14.38
C GLY A 132 -3.79 4.67 -13.75
N ILE A 133 -3.32 4.59 -12.51
CA ILE A 133 -3.22 3.34 -11.74
C ILE A 133 -4.64 2.92 -11.32
N LYS A 134 -4.96 1.64 -11.55
CA LYS A 134 -6.32 1.11 -11.31
C LYS A 134 -6.38 0.08 -10.18
N MET A 135 -5.23 -0.41 -9.73
CA MET A 135 -5.11 -1.40 -8.65
C MET A 135 -3.89 -1.07 -7.81
N VAL A 136 -3.99 -1.27 -6.49
CA VAL A 136 -2.85 -1.22 -5.58
C VAL A 136 -2.91 -2.37 -4.58
N LEU A 137 -1.75 -2.87 -4.19
CA LEU A 137 -1.62 -3.80 -3.06
C LEU A 137 -1.35 -3.02 -1.77
N SER A 138 -1.92 -3.49 -0.66
CA SER A 138 -1.66 -2.98 0.69
C SER A 138 -1.16 -4.10 1.61
N GLY A 139 -0.61 -3.73 2.76
CA GLY A 139 -0.18 -4.66 3.82
C GLY A 139 -1.22 -4.87 4.94
N GLU A 140 -2.47 -4.46 4.72
CA GLU A 140 -3.56 -4.59 5.69
C GLU A 140 -3.80 -6.07 6.08
N GLY A 141 -4.20 -6.32 7.33
CA GLY A 141 -4.49 -7.66 7.85
C GLY A 141 -3.31 -8.37 8.51
N ALA A 142 -2.08 -7.84 8.36
CA ALA A 142 -0.89 -8.44 8.94
C ALA A 142 -0.89 -8.38 10.48
N ASP A 143 -1.24 -7.24 11.06
CA ASP A 143 -1.30 -7.05 12.51
C ASP A 143 -2.33 -7.97 13.17
N GLU A 144 -3.49 -8.18 12.54
CA GLU A 144 -4.53 -9.10 13.01
C GLU A 144 -4.06 -10.55 12.98
N LEU A 145 -3.40 -10.95 11.88
CA LEU A 145 -2.99 -12.33 11.67
C LEU A 145 -1.80 -12.72 12.56
N PHE A 146 -0.86 -11.80 12.77
CA PHE A 146 0.39 -12.06 13.48
C PHE A 146 0.45 -11.47 14.89
N GLY A 147 -0.61 -10.78 15.34
CA GLY A 147 -0.65 -10.13 16.65
C GLY A 147 0.31 -8.95 16.76
N GLY A 148 0.41 -8.14 15.70
CA GLY A 148 1.37 -7.03 15.61
C GLY A 148 0.99 -5.78 16.41
N TYR A 149 -0.27 -5.66 16.83
CA TYR A 149 -0.70 -4.56 17.68
C TYR A 149 -0.03 -4.58 19.05
N LEU A 150 0.36 -3.40 19.55
CA LEU A 150 1.08 -3.26 20.83
C LEU A 150 0.40 -3.94 22.02
N TYR A 151 -0.93 -4.06 22.02
CA TYR A 151 -1.66 -4.70 23.11
C TYR A 151 -1.44 -6.22 23.18
N PHE A 152 -1.03 -6.89 22.09
CA PHE A 152 -0.70 -8.32 22.10
C PHE A 152 0.49 -8.66 22.99
N HIS A 153 1.37 -7.69 23.29
CA HIS A 153 2.43 -7.87 24.31
C HIS A 153 1.88 -8.17 25.71
N LYS A 154 0.60 -7.90 25.96
CA LYS A 154 -0.10 -8.16 27.23
C LYS A 154 -1.22 -9.19 27.07
N ALA A 155 -1.17 -10.03 26.02
CA ALA A 155 -2.09 -11.14 25.89
C ALA A 155 -1.99 -12.06 27.12
N PRO A 156 -3.12 -12.48 27.72
CA PRO A 156 -3.16 -13.31 28.91
C PRO A 156 -2.61 -14.73 28.66
#